data_AF-A0A9P6SLK1-F1
#
_entry.id   AF-A0A9P6SLK1-F1
#
_cell.length_a   1.000
_cell.length_b   1.000
_cell.length_c   1.000
_cell.angle_alpha   90.00
_cell.angle_beta   90.00
_cell.angle_gamma   90.00
#
_symmetry.space_group_name_H-M   'P 1'
#
loop_
_entity.id
_entity.type
_entity.pdbx_description
1 polymer ?
#
loop_
_entity_poly.entity_id
_entity_poly.type
_entity_poly.pdbx_seq_one_letter_code
_entity_poly.pdbx_strand_id
1 'polypeptide(L)'
;MTFRANKEFISAVLDIFIESVDPIKQIPGIFSGFVLQPVSQIARVKRHKNGGNPFGIKEEDGSLVIFSIFPQWENAEDDAVVQATFTSFMDRSKALAKEMDVFHPWLYQNYANISQDVFGSFGEKNRERLRDIQGKYDPERMFAKLQPGYHKL
;
A
#
# COMPACT_ATOMS: atom_id res chain seq x y z
N MET A 1 1.88 0.43 -2.49
CA MET A 1 3.13 0.78 -1.76
C MET A 1 3.09 2.25 -1.37
N THR A 2 4.07 2.74 -0.61
CA THR A 2 4.25 4.19 -0.38
C THR A 2 5.67 4.56 -0.75
N PHE A 3 5.87 5.76 -1.29
CA PHE A 3 7.19 6.28 -1.61
C PHE A 3 7.26 7.80 -1.38
N ARG A 4 8.48 8.34 -1.27
CA ARG A 4 8.76 9.78 -1.22
C ARG A 4 8.55 10.39 -2.60
N ALA A 5 7.87 11.53 -2.69
CA ALA A 5 7.55 12.17 -3.96
C ALA A 5 8.82 12.41 -4.80
N ASN A 6 8.89 11.75 -5.96
CA ASN A 6 10.04 11.80 -6.86
C ASN A 6 9.52 11.66 -8.30
N LYS A 7 9.87 12.62 -9.17
CA LYS A 7 9.33 12.70 -10.53
C LYS A 7 9.88 11.59 -11.41
N GLU A 8 11.19 11.36 -11.33
CA GLU A 8 11.92 10.40 -12.14
C GLU A 8 11.40 8.98 -11.86
N PHE A 9 11.17 8.66 -10.60
CA PHE A 9 10.57 7.40 -10.17
C PHE A 9 9.14 7.25 -10.71
N ILE A 10 8.30 8.29 -10.64
CA ILE A 10 6.93 8.24 -11.16
C ILE A 10 6.93 8.00 -12.67
N SER A 11 7.80 8.68 -13.41
CA SER A 11 7.98 8.46 -14.85
C SER A 11 8.40 7.02 -15.16
N ALA A 12 9.40 6.49 -14.46
CA ALA A 12 9.84 5.12 -14.66
C ALA A 12 8.77 4.08 -14.31
N VAL A 13 7.97 4.31 -13.27
CA VAL A 13 6.83 3.44 -12.93
C VAL A 13 5.75 3.44 -14.02
N LEU A 14 5.52 4.58 -14.66
CA LEU A 14 4.61 4.65 -15.81
C LEU A 14 5.13 3.80 -16.98
N ASP A 15 6.43 3.84 -17.27
CA ASP A 15 7.03 3.00 -18.33
C ASP A 15 6.88 1.51 -18.01
N ILE A 16 7.23 1.11 -16.78
CA ILE A 16 7.04 -0.28 -16.30
C ILE A 16 5.56 -0.69 -16.41
N PHE A 17 4.63 0.22 -16.08
CA PHE A 17 3.20 -0.06 -16.18
C PHE A 17 2.80 -0.34 -17.63
N ILE A 18 3.18 0.55 -18.56
CA ILE A 18 2.88 0.41 -19.99
C ILE A 18 3.43 -0.92 -20.52
N GLU A 19 4.69 -1.23 -20.24
CA GLU A 19 5.32 -2.51 -20.61
C GLU A 19 4.58 -3.73 -20.03
N SER A 20 4.11 -3.63 -18.79
CA SER A 20 3.46 -4.75 -18.11
C SER A 20 2.04 -5.00 -18.64
N VAL A 21 1.31 -3.94 -19.02
CA VAL A 21 -0.07 -4.08 -19.50
C VAL A 21 -0.19 -4.36 -21.00
N ASP A 22 0.82 -3.99 -21.80
CA ASP A 22 0.80 -4.20 -23.26
C ASP A 22 0.45 -5.63 -23.68
N PRO A 23 1.03 -6.69 -23.07
CA PRO A 23 0.78 -8.08 -23.46
C PRO A 23 -0.61 -8.61 -23.07
N ILE A 24 -1.39 -7.88 -22.28
CA ILE A 24 -2.70 -8.32 -21.77
C ILE A 24 -3.87 -7.45 -22.28
N LYS A 25 -3.63 -6.52 -23.20
CA LYS A 25 -4.65 -5.60 -23.75
C LYS A 25 -5.82 -6.30 -24.44
N GLN A 26 -5.60 -7.53 -24.90
CA GLN A 26 -6.61 -8.37 -25.57
C GLN A 26 -7.55 -9.09 -24.60
N ILE A 27 -7.27 -9.09 -23.30
CA ILE A 27 -8.12 -9.73 -22.30
C ILE A 27 -9.50 -9.03 -22.26
N PRO A 28 -10.62 -9.77 -22.37
CA PRO A 28 -11.95 -9.17 -22.31
C PRO A 28 -12.18 -8.32 -21.05
N GLY A 29 -12.68 -7.11 -21.27
CA GLY A 29 -12.96 -6.14 -20.21
C GLY A 29 -11.74 -5.64 -19.44
N ILE A 30 -10.51 -5.85 -19.93
CA ILE A 30 -9.32 -5.37 -19.25
C ILE A 30 -9.34 -3.83 -19.14
N PHE A 31 -9.39 -3.37 -17.90
CA PHE A 31 -9.26 -1.96 -17.56
C PHE A 31 -8.37 -1.85 -16.33
N SER A 32 -7.31 -1.05 -16.43
CA SER A 32 -6.41 -0.86 -15.30
C SER A 32 -5.77 0.52 -15.34
N GLY A 33 -5.28 0.91 -14.18
CA GLY A 33 -4.45 2.07 -13.97
C GLY A 33 -3.81 2.00 -12.59
N PHE A 34 -3.07 3.05 -12.26
CA PHE A 34 -2.58 3.27 -10.91
C PHE A 34 -3.00 4.65 -10.43
N VAL A 35 -3.16 4.77 -9.11
CA VAL A 35 -3.50 6.02 -8.43
C VAL A 35 -2.27 6.50 -7.67
N LEU A 36 -1.94 7.77 -7.86
CA LEU A 36 -0.98 8.50 -7.06
C LEU A 36 -1.74 9.41 -6.10
N GLN A 37 -1.64 9.17 -4.80
CA GLN A 37 -2.31 9.99 -3.79
C GLN A 37 -1.30 10.68 -2.89
N PRO A 38 -1.00 11.97 -3.13
CA PRO A 38 -0.11 12.74 -2.27
C PRO A 38 -0.68 12.86 -0.85
N VAL A 39 0.15 12.54 0.13
CA VAL A 39 -0.17 12.74 1.55
C VAL A 39 0.45 14.07 1.99
N SER A 40 -0.39 15.10 2.13
CA SER A 40 0.08 16.44 2.46
C SER A 40 0.79 16.48 3.82
N GLN A 41 1.85 17.28 3.92
CA GLN A 41 2.53 17.54 5.20
C GLN A 41 1.56 18.10 6.26
N ILE A 42 0.58 18.91 5.88
CA ILE A 42 -0.41 19.50 6.80
C ILE A 42 -1.28 18.42 7.45
N ALA A 43 -1.72 17.42 6.69
CA ALA A 43 -2.46 16.29 7.22
C ALA A 43 -1.65 15.44 8.21
N ARG A 44 -0.32 15.59 8.23
CA ARG A 44 0.62 14.89 9.12
C ARG A 44 0.93 15.72 10.37
N VAL A 45 1.32 16.99 10.21
CA VAL A 45 1.69 17.91 11.30
C VAL A 45 0.53 18.18 12.26
N LYS A 46 -0.69 18.41 11.75
CA LYS A 46 -1.86 18.70 12.61
C LYS A 46 -2.27 17.52 13.50
N ARG A 47 -1.86 16.29 13.19
CA ARG A 47 -2.25 15.09 13.98
C ARG A 47 -1.55 15.02 15.33
N HIS A 48 -0.36 15.58 15.49
CA HIS A 48 0.35 15.58 16.78
C HIS A 48 -0.41 16.34 17.87
N LYS A 49 -1.16 17.38 17.50
CA LYS A 49 -1.94 18.19 18.46
C LYS A 49 -3.04 17.40 19.18
N ASN A 50 -3.51 16.30 18.60
CA ASN A 50 -4.63 15.50 19.13
C ASN A 50 -4.20 14.06 19.53
N GLY A 51 -2.94 13.87 19.93
CA GLY A 51 -2.43 12.55 20.37
C GLY A 51 -1.81 11.67 19.28
N GLY A 52 -1.74 12.17 18.04
CA GLY A 52 -1.06 11.50 16.93
C GLY A 52 -1.90 10.43 16.24
N ASN A 53 -1.25 9.64 15.39
CA ASN A 53 -1.82 8.45 14.73
C ASN A 53 -0.79 7.31 14.79
N PRO A 54 -1.20 6.05 14.60
CA PRO A 54 -0.29 4.91 14.77
C PRO A 54 0.61 4.65 13.56
N PHE A 55 0.55 5.44 12.47
CA PHE A 55 1.17 5.08 11.19
C PHE A 55 2.70 5.13 11.18
N GLY A 56 3.33 5.66 12.23
CA GLY A 56 4.80 5.70 12.34
C GLY A 56 5.49 6.68 11.40
N ILE A 57 4.74 7.53 10.69
CA ILE A 57 5.28 8.51 9.74
C ILE A 57 5.81 9.74 10.49
N LYS A 58 7.08 10.10 10.29
CA LYS A 58 7.81 11.19 10.95
C LYS A 58 8.05 12.36 10.02
N GLU A 59 8.21 13.57 10.54
CA GLU A 59 8.39 14.78 9.72
C GLU A 59 9.52 14.66 8.68
N GLU A 60 10.63 14.02 9.06
CA GLU A 60 11.78 13.68 8.20
C GLU A 60 11.44 12.79 6.98
N ASP A 61 10.26 12.15 6.97
CA ASP A 61 9.78 11.35 5.83
C ASP A 61 9.36 12.20 4.62
N GLY A 62 9.26 13.53 4.77
CA GLY A 62 8.98 14.44 3.66
C GLY A 62 7.61 14.21 3.00
N SER A 63 7.48 14.60 1.74
CA SER A 63 6.23 14.39 0.98
C SER A 63 6.11 12.94 0.57
N LEU A 64 5.05 12.25 1.01
CA LEU A 64 4.78 10.86 0.65
C LEU A 64 3.66 10.76 -0.38
N VAL A 65 3.70 9.71 -1.17
CA VAL A 65 2.67 9.33 -2.15
C VAL A 65 2.25 7.90 -1.87
N ILE A 66 0.95 7.68 -1.67
CA ILE A 66 0.36 6.35 -1.66
C ILE A 66 0.17 5.91 -3.11
N PHE A 67 0.66 4.73 -3.43
CA PHE A 67 0.57 4.10 -4.75
C PHE A 67 -0.32 2.85 -4.67
N SER A 68 -1.39 2.83 -5.46
CA SER A 68 -2.27 1.68 -5.62
C SER A 68 -2.56 1.41 -7.10
N ILE A 69 -2.92 0.17 -7.41
CA ILE A 69 -3.38 -0.27 -8.73
C ILE A 69 -4.82 -0.75 -8.65
N PHE A 70 -5.54 -0.70 -9.76
CA PHE A 70 -6.94 -1.14 -9.84
C PHE A 70 -7.22 -1.91 -11.13
N PRO A 71 -6.68 -3.13 -11.30
CA PRO A 71 -7.02 -3.97 -12.44
C PRO A 71 -8.45 -4.50 -12.36
N GLN A 72 -9.11 -4.56 -13.51
CA GLN A 72 -10.47 -5.06 -13.72
C GLN A 72 -10.47 -5.88 -15.01
N TRP A 73 -11.17 -7.01 -15.02
CA TRP A 73 -11.32 -7.90 -16.18
C TRP A 73 -12.63 -8.69 -16.05
N GLU A 74 -13.12 -9.28 -17.15
CA GLU A 74 -14.44 -9.90 -17.19
C GLU A 74 -14.48 -11.35 -16.69
N ASN A 75 -13.51 -12.18 -17.10
CA ASN A 75 -13.60 -13.62 -16.95
C ASN A 75 -12.66 -14.16 -15.86
N ALA A 76 -13.17 -15.04 -15.00
CA ALA A 76 -12.36 -15.67 -13.95
C ALA A 76 -11.21 -16.54 -14.51
N GLU A 77 -11.31 -17.01 -15.76
CA GLU A 77 -10.26 -17.77 -16.43
C GLU A 77 -8.98 -16.94 -16.63
N ASP A 78 -9.11 -15.61 -16.66
CA ASP A 78 -7.99 -14.66 -16.82
C ASP A 78 -7.34 -14.27 -15.47
N ASP A 79 -7.89 -14.71 -14.33
CA ASP A 79 -7.43 -14.32 -12.99
C ASP A 79 -5.92 -14.52 -12.82
N ALA A 80 -5.41 -15.70 -13.22
CA ALA A 80 -4.02 -16.06 -13.01
C ALA A 80 -3.06 -15.15 -13.81
N VAL A 81 -3.39 -14.87 -15.09
CA VAL A 81 -2.53 -14.04 -15.94
C VAL A 81 -2.58 -12.58 -15.49
N VAL A 82 -3.76 -12.05 -15.14
CA VAL A 82 -3.88 -10.66 -14.70
C VAL A 82 -3.20 -10.46 -13.34
N GLN A 83 -3.42 -11.35 -12.38
CA GLN A 83 -2.77 -11.28 -11.07
C GLN A 83 -1.24 -11.40 -11.17
N ALA A 84 -0.72 -12.30 -12.01
CA ALA A 84 0.71 -12.44 -12.23
C ALA A 84 1.33 -11.16 -12.82
N THR A 85 0.68 -10.57 -13.84
CA THR A 85 1.11 -9.33 -14.46
C THR A 85 1.20 -8.18 -13.46
N PHE A 86 0.15 -7.96 -12.67
CA PHE A 86 0.12 -6.86 -11.71
C PHE A 86 0.98 -7.10 -10.47
N THR A 87 1.21 -8.36 -10.08
CA THR A 87 2.18 -8.71 -9.04
C THR A 87 3.60 -8.39 -9.51
N SER A 88 3.97 -8.84 -10.71
CA SER A 88 5.25 -8.54 -11.34
C SER A 88 5.48 -7.03 -11.47
N PHE A 89 4.48 -6.29 -11.98
CA PHE A 89 4.51 -4.83 -12.03
C PHE A 89 4.82 -4.20 -10.67
N MET A 90 4.05 -4.55 -9.63
CA MET A 90 4.23 -4.02 -8.28
C MET A 90 5.60 -4.35 -7.69
N ASP A 91 6.13 -5.54 -7.96
CA ASP A 91 7.43 -5.97 -7.43
C ASP A 91 8.59 -5.27 -8.16
N ARG A 92 8.51 -5.10 -9.48
CA ARG A 92 9.46 -4.27 -10.27
C ARG A 92 9.45 -2.82 -9.76
N SER A 93 8.27 -2.21 -9.59
CA SER A 93 8.17 -0.83 -9.11
C SER A 93 8.68 -0.67 -7.67
N LYS A 94 8.43 -1.64 -6.77
CA LYS A 94 8.98 -1.62 -5.41
C LYS A 94 10.49 -1.80 -5.39
N ALA A 95 11.04 -2.68 -6.24
CA ALA A 95 12.48 -2.87 -6.35
C ALA A 95 13.17 -1.58 -6.79
N LEU A 96 12.64 -0.93 -7.84
CA LEU A 96 13.11 0.37 -8.29
C LEU A 96 13.00 1.46 -7.21
N ALA A 97 11.90 1.48 -6.46
CA ALA A 97 11.72 2.44 -5.36
C ALA A 97 12.83 2.32 -4.30
N LYS A 98 13.27 1.08 -4.02
CA LYS A 98 14.36 0.82 -3.08
C LYS A 98 15.72 1.19 -3.67
N GLU A 99 15.94 0.87 -4.95
CA GLU A 99 17.17 1.24 -5.66
C GLU A 99 17.38 2.76 -5.70
N MET A 100 16.31 3.52 -5.94
CA MET A 100 16.32 4.98 -5.97
C MET A 100 16.24 5.64 -4.57
N ASP A 101 16.22 4.87 -3.48
CA ASP A 101 16.08 5.34 -2.10
C ASP A 101 14.82 6.23 -1.86
N VAL A 102 13.73 5.93 -2.56
CA VAL A 102 12.44 6.63 -2.39
C VAL A 102 11.38 5.77 -1.71
N PHE A 103 11.61 4.47 -1.54
CA PHE A 103 10.66 3.56 -0.89
C PHE A 103 10.38 3.98 0.56
N HIS A 104 9.11 3.93 0.98
CA HIS A 104 8.71 4.15 2.36
C HIS A 104 7.93 2.93 2.88
N PRO A 105 8.26 2.39 4.06
CA PRO A 105 7.71 1.12 4.53
C PRO A 105 6.20 1.18 4.86
N TRP A 106 5.69 2.34 5.28
CA TRP A 106 4.28 2.52 5.65
C TRP A 106 3.32 2.03 4.55
N LEU A 107 2.34 1.23 4.94
CA LEU A 107 1.26 0.76 4.08
C LEU A 107 -0.07 1.40 4.50
N TYR A 108 -0.76 1.99 3.53
CA TYR A 108 -2.12 2.45 3.76
C TYR A 108 -3.08 1.26 3.73
N GLN A 109 -3.62 0.92 4.90
CA GLN A 109 -4.41 -0.30 5.15
C GLN A 109 -5.52 -0.54 4.13
N ASN A 110 -6.23 0.51 3.71
CA ASN A 110 -7.39 0.41 2.82
C ASN A 110 -7.04 -0.08 1.40
N TYR A 111 -5.77 0.04 0.97
CA TYR A 111 -5.31 -0.42 -0.34
C TYR A 111 -4.21 -1.49 -0.26
N ALA A 112 -3.99 -2.05 0.93
CA ALA A 112 -3.01 -3.10 1.12
C ALA A 112 -3.59 -4.45 0.71
N ASN A 113 -2.84 -5.20 -0.10
CA ASN A 113 -3.17 -6.57 -0.46
C ASN A 113 -3.11 -7.49 0.78
N ILE A 114 -3.90 -8.56 0.80
CA ILE A 114 -4.04 -9.52 1.91
C ILE A 114 -2.71 -10.12 2.39
N SER A 115 -1.71 -10.20 1.52
CA SER A 115 -0.38 -10.73 1.84
C SER A 115 0.54 -9.73 2.57
N GLN A 116 0.14 -8.46 2.72
CA GLN A 116 1.01 -7.43 3.27
C GLN A 116 0.82 -7.25 4.78
N ASP A 117 1.93 -7.17 5.54
CA ASP A 117 1.90 -6.86 6.97
C ASP A 117 1.67 -5.35 7.20
N VAL A 118 0.40 -4.94 7.21
CA VAL A 118 0.03 -3.53 7.42
C VAL A 118 0.46 -3.04 8.80
N PHE A 119 0.17 -3.78 9.87
CA PHE A 119 0.48 -3.31 11.22
C PHE A 119 1.98 -3.34 11.51
N GLY A 120 2.74 -4.25 10.89
CA GLY A 120 4.20 -4.21 10.89
C GLY A 120 4.76 -2.94 10.23
N SER A 121 4.07 -2.40 9.21
CA SER A 121 4.50 -1.17 8.52
C SER A 121 4.42 0.10 9.38
N PHE A 122 3.74 0.04 10.52
CA PHE A 122 3.54 1.18 11.44
C PHE A 122 4.72 1.39 12.40
N GLY A 123 5.69 0.46 12.40
CA GLY A 123 6.82 0.41 13.32
C GLY A 123 6.47 -0.30 14.63
N GLU A 124 7.47 -0.99 15.19
CA GLU A 124 7.26 -1.93 16.31
C GLU A 124 6.60 -1.27 17.53
N LYS A 125 7.06 -0.09 17.94
CA LYS A 125 6.49 0.66 19.06
C LYS A 125 4.99 0.93 18.89
N ASN A 126 4.54 1.27 17.67
CA ASN A 126 3.12 1.50 17.42
C ASN A 126 2.34 0.18 17.35
N ARG A 127 2.95 -0.88 16.81
CA ARG A 127 2.37 -2.23 16.79
C ARG A 127 2.12 -2.75 18.20
N GLU A 128 3.12 -2.64 19.08
CA GLU A 128 3.01 -3.00 20.50
C GLU A 128 1.92 -2.18 21.20
N ARG A 129 1.93 -0.85 21.04
CA ARG A 129 0.89 0.02 21.61
C ARG A 129 -0.51 -0.38 21.12
N LEU A 130 -0.67 -0.72 19.85
CA LEU A 130 -1.96 -1.18 19.33
C LEU A 130 -2.35 -2.53 19.95
N ARG A 131 -1.40 -3.43 20.19
CA ARG A 131 -1.65 -4.72 20.86
C ARG A 131 -2.09 -4.53 22.30
N ASP A 132 -1.48 -3.60 23.03
CA ASP A 132 -1.90 -3.25 24.39
C ASP A 132 -3.34 -2.70 24.41
N ILE A 133 -3.67 -1.84 23.44
CA ILE A 133 -5.03 -1.31 23.26
C ILE A 133 -6.00 -2.46 22.94
N GLN A 134 -5.65 -3.38 22.03
CA GLN A 134 -6.46 -4.57 21.76
C GLN A 134 -6.66 -5.39 23.03
N GLY A 135 -5.61 -5.69 23.79
CA GLY A 135 -5.71 -6.46 25.04
C GLY A 135 -6.62 -5.80 26.08
N LYS A 136 -6.66 -4.46 26.12
CA LYS A 136 -7.52 -3.72 27.04
C LYS A 136 -9.00 -3.72 26.62
N TYR A 137 -9.29 -3.61 25.33
CA TYR A 137 -10.66 -3.34 24.84
C TYR A 137 -11.31 -4.52 24.09
N ASP A 138 -10.51 -5.45 23.57
CA ASP A 138 -10.93 -6.70 22.92
C ASP A 138 -10.04 -7.88 23.38
N PRO A 139 -10.04 -8.21 24.69
CA PRO A 139 -9.18 -9.26 25.25
C PRO A 139 -9.44 -10.64 24.64
N GLU A 140 -10.69 -10.90 24.21
CA GLU A 140 -11.06 -12.15 23.55
C GLU A 140 -10.70 -12.18 22.06
N ARG A 141 -10.18 -11.06 21.52
CA ARG A 141 -9.83 -10.87 20.11
C ARG A 141 -11.01 -11.17 19.18
N MET A 142 -12.23 -10.79 19.59
CA MET A 142 -13.45 -11.00 18.83
C MET A 142 -13.33 -10.42 17.41
N PHE A 143 -12.76 -9.22 17.26
CA PHE A 143 -12.62 -8.61 15.93
C PHE A 143 -11.54 -9.27 15.07
N ALA A 144 -10.51 -9.87 15.68
CA ALA A 144 -9.54 -10.65 14.94
C ALA A 144 -10.10 -12.01 14.49
N LYS A 145 -10.96 -12.63 15.31
CA LYS A 145 -11.53 -13.97 15.08
C LYS A 145 -12.77 -13.97 14.20
N LEU A 146 -13.69 -13.04 14.42
CA LEU A 146 -15.03 -13.06 13.83
C LEU A 146 -15.17 -12.18 12.60
N GLN A 147 -14.24 -11.26 12.35
CA GLN A 147 -14.24 -10.47 11.11
C GLN A 147 -13.55 -11.27 9.99
N PRO A 148 -14.27 -11.71 8.94
CA PRO A 148 -13.64 -12.37 7.80
C PRO A 148 -12.78 -11.37 7.01
N GLY A 149 -11.63 -11.83 6.51
CA GLY A 149 -10.70 -11.03 5.70
C GLY A 149 -10.09 -9.83 6.43
N TYR A 150 -9.55 -8.90 5.64
CA TYR A 150 -8.87 -7.68 6.10
C TYR A 150 -7.64 -7.94 6.99
N HIS A 151 -6.93 -6.86 7.34
CA HIS A 151 -5.66 -6.93 8.07
C HIS A 151 -5.90 -7.13 9.58
N LYS A 152 -5.16 -8.06 10.20
CA LYS A 152 -5.27 -8.38 11.63
C LYS A 152 -4.01 -7.96 12.40
N LEU A 153 -4.22 -7.51 13.63
CA LEU A 153 -3.17 -7.10 14.57
C LEU A 153 -2.65 -8.27 15.43
#